data_AF-A0AAV4C3Q5-F1
#
_entry.id   AF-A0AAV4C3Q5-F1
#
_cell.length_a   1.000
_cell.length_b   1.000
_cell.length_c   1.000
_cell.angle_alpha   90.00
_cell.angle_beta   90.00
_cell.angle_gamma   90.00
#
_symmetry.space_group_name_H-M   'P 1'
#
loop_
_entity.id
_entity.type
_entity.pdbx_description
1 polymer ?
#
loop_
_entity_poly.entity_id
_entity_poly.type
_entity_poly.pdbx_seq_one_letter_code
_entity_poly.pdbx_strand_id
1 'polypeptide(L)'
;MAKILPCHALRANFLFSQLCKIITSLESYGAQIVAVVNNNNRVNESVFSKSTAIDQSRPWTLESPFDSSMALFLLYDSPLNKDHSQQLGL
;
A
#
# COMPACT_ATOMS: atom_id res chain seq x y z
N MET A 1 23.75 -32.97 -8.32
CA MET A 1 22.27 -32.82 -8.34
C MET A 1 21.96 -31.37 -8.00
N ALA A 2 21.49 -30.57 -8.95
CA ALA A 2 21.17 -29.17 -8.71
C ALA A 2 19.81 -29.07 -7.99
N LYS A 3 19.74 -28.26 -6.93
CA LYS A 3 18.48 -27.95 -6.24
C LYS A 3 17.97 -26.61 -6.75
N ILE A 4 16.81 -26.63 -7.39
CA ILE A 4 16.11 -25.42 -7.83
C ILE A 4 15.29 -24.93 -6.63
N LEU A 5 15.63 -23.75 -6.13
CA LEU A 5 14.85 -23.07 -5.10
C LEU A 5 13.86 -22.14 -5.81
N PRO A 6 12.54 -22.35 -5.70
CA PRO A 6 11.59 -21.39 -6.25
C PRO A 6 11.73 -20.08 -5.47
N CYS A 7 12.34 -19.10 -6.09
CA CYS A 7 12.34 -17.74 -5.59
C CYS A 7 10.91 -17.20 -5.83
N HIS A 8 10.07 -17.22 -4.79
CA HIS A 8 8.72 -16.70 -4.91
C HIS A 8 8.80 -15.20 -5.21
N ALA A 9 8.29 -14.79 -6.37
CA ALA A 9 8.01 -13.38 -6.65
C ALA A 9 7.26 -12.76 -5.46
N LEU A 10 7.54 -11.50 -5.13
CA LEU A 10 6.90 -10.76 -4.04
C LEU A 10 5.37 -10.86 -4.16
N ARG A 11 4.77 -11.76 -3.35
CA ARG A 11 3.32 -11.96 -3.32
C ARG A 11 2.69 -10.86 -2.46
N ALA A 12 1.47 -10.45 -2.82
CA ALA A 12 0.72 -9.45 -2.06
C ALA A 12 0.61 -9.76 -0.55
N ASN A 13 0.47 -11.04 -0.17
CA ASN A 13 0.43 -11.45 1.25
C ASN A 13 1.74 -11.14 1.98
N PHE A 14 2.88 -11.39 1.33
CA PHE A 14 4.17 -11.12 1.92
C PHE A 14 4.34 -9.61 2.12
N LEU A 15 4.05 -8.82 1.09
CA LEU A 15 4.11 -7.36 1.17
C LEU A 15 3.19 -6.80 2.26
N PHE A 16 1.95 -7.29 2.35
CA PHE A 16 1.02 -6.91 3.40
C PHE A 16 1.58 -7.24 4.80
N SER A 17 2.11 -8.45 4.99
CA SER A 17 2.71 -8.83 6.28
C SER A 17 3.92 -7.97 6.68
N GLN A 18 4.73 -7.54 5.71
CA GLN A 18 5.86 -6.63 5.97
C GLN A 18 5.37 -5.21 6.26
N LEU A 19 4.37 -4.73 5.51
CA LEU A 19 3.75 -3.42 5.74
C LEU A 19 3.21 -3.32 7.16
N CYS A 20 2.46 -4.32 7.64
CA CYS A 20 1.95 -4.34 9.00
C CYS A 20 3.09 -4.27 10.03
N LYS A 21 4.16 -5.06 9.87
CA LYS A 21 5.31 -5.04 10.78
C LYS A 21 6.00 -3.67 10.83
N ILE A 22 6.16 -3.03 9.68
CA ILE A 22 6.76 -1.71 9.59
C ILE A 22 5.88 -0.68 10.29
N ILE A 23 4.57 -0.67 10.02
CA ILE A 23 3.62 0.26 10.66
C ILE A 23 3.64 0.08 12.18
N THR A 24 3.47 -1.16 12.65
CA THR A 24 3.51 -1.47 14.08
C THR A 24 4.81 -1.02 14.74
N SER A 25 5.95 -1.23 14.08
CA SER A 25 7.24 -0.81 14.61
C SER A 25 7.34 0.71 14.71
N LEU A 26 6.94 1.45 13.67
CA LEU A 26 7.03 2.90 13.66
C LEU A 26 6.08 3.54 14.69
N GLU A 27 4.84 3.06 14.77
CA GLU A 27 3.86 3.57 15.75
C GLU A 27 4.26 3.23 17.18
N SER A 28 4.92 2.08 17.42
CA SER A 28 5.49 1.77 18.74
C SER A 28 6.58 2.75 19.20
N TYR A 29 7.20 3.48 18.28
CA TYR A 29 8.14 4.56 18.56
C TYR A 29 7.48 5.95 18.61
N GLY A 30 6.15 6.01 18.54
CA GLY A 30 5.38 7.27 18.61
C GLY A 30 5.19 7.97 17.26
N ALA A 31 5.53 7.33 16.14
CA ALA A 31 5.16 7.87 14.83
C ALA A 31 3.64 7.78 14.63
N GLN A 32 3.05 8.77 13.95
CA GLN A 32 1.65 8.72 13.55
C GLN A 32 1.59 8.51 12.03
N ILE A 33 1.23 7.30 11.61
CA ILE A 33 1.08 6.98 10.19
C ILE A 33 -0.36 7.25 9.80
N VAL A 34 -0.56 8.07 8.78
CA VAL A 34 -1.90 8.45 8.29
C VAL A 34 -2.21 7.91 6.90
N ALA A 35 -1.18 7.53 6.13
CA ALA A 35 -1.35 7.05 4.77
C ALA A 35 -0.24 6.09 4.35
N VAL A 36 -0.59 5.16 3.44
CA VAL A 36 0.31 4.30 2.70
C VAL A 36 0.18 4.65 1.23
N VAL A 37 1.24 5.20 0.65
CA VAL A 37 1.31 5.54 -0.77
C VAL A 37 2.03 4.42 -1.51
N ASN A 38 1.49 3.95 -2.62
CA ASN A 38 2.10 2.87 -3.39
C ASN A 38 1.97 3.08 -4.90
N ASN A 39 2.88 2.49 -5.68
CA ASN A 39 2.81 2.57 -7.14
C ASN A 39 1.61 1.78 -7.66
N ASN A 40 1.02 2.26 -8.75
CA ASN A 40 -0.08 1.58 -9.43
C ASN A 40 0.43 0.37 -10.24
N ASN A 41 0.71 -0.74 -9.56
CA ASN A 41 0.99 -2.03 -10.18
C ASN A 41 0.09 -3.13 -9.61
N ARG A 42 -0.09 -4.20 -10.38
CA ARG A 42 -1.02 -5.30 -10.08
C ARG A 42 -0.80 -5.96 -8.71
N VAL A 43 0.45 -5.99 -8.24
CA VAL A 43 0.79 -6.59 -6.94
C VAL A 43 0.30 -5.68 -5.81
N ASN A 44 0.48 -4.37 -5.95
CA ASN A 44 0.05 -3.36 -4.98
C ASN A 44 -1.47 -3.18 -4.94
N GLU A 45 -2.14 -3.25 -6.10
CA GLU A 45 -3.60 -3.38 -6.17
C GLU A 45 -4.07 -4.59 -5.36
N SER A 46 -3.43 -5.74 -5.54
CA SER A 46 -3.75 -6.95 -4.79
C SER A 46 -3.48 -6.84 -3.29
N VAL A 47 -2.54 -5.98 -2.85
CA VAL A 47 -2.33 -5.67 -1.42
C VAL A 47 -3.51 -4.86 -0.90
N PHE A 48 -3.88 -3.77 -1.59
CA PHE A 48 -4.98 -2.89 -1.16
C PHE A 48 -6.33 -3.60 -1.16
N SER A 49 -6.63 -4.40 -2.19
CA SER A 49 -7.87 -5.19 -2.25
C SER A 49 -7.97 -6.24 -1.15
N LYS A 50 -6.85 -6.76 -0.64
CA LYS A 50 -6.87 -7.70 0.49
C LYS A 50 -7.10 -7.02 1.83
N SER A 51 -6.55 -5.82 2.00
CA SER A 51 -6.82 -4.99 3.18
C SER A 51 -8.25 -4.45 3.24
N THR A 52 -8.86 -4.18 2.08
CA THR A 52 -10.18 -3.53 2.00
C THR A 52 -11.33 -4.50 1.77
N ALA A 53 -11.04 -5.80 1.62
CA ALA A 53 -12.05 -6.85 1.54
C ALA A 53 -12.96 -6.92 2.79
N ILE A 54 -12.54 -6.31 3.89
CA ILE A 54 -13.27 -6.27 5.16
C ILE A 54 -14.41 -5.23 5.11
N ASP A 55 -14.23 -4.11 4.43
CA ASP A 55 -15.25 -3.05 4.29
C ASP A 55 -15.25 -2.43 2.89
N GLN A 56 -16.18 -2.90 2.06
CA GLN A 56 -16.36 -2.41 0.69
C GLN A 56 -16.88 -0.97 0.62
N SER A 57 -17.39 -0.41 1.72
CA SER A 57 -17.84 1.00 1.76
C SER A 57 -16.67 1.98 1.86
N ARG A 58 -15.48 1.50 2.25
CA ARG A 58 -14.26 2.31 2.40
C ARG A 58 -13.03 1.62 1.80
N PRO A 59 -13.01 1.38 0.47
CA PRO A 59 -11.93 0.67 -0.20
C PRO A 59 -10.59 1.42 -0.23
N TRP A 60 -10.54 2.63 0.32
CA TRP A 60 -9.36 3.47 0.43
C TRP A 60 -8.85 3.60 1.87
N THR A 61 -9.41 2.86 2.84
CA THR A 61 -8.93 2.89 4.23
C THR A 61 -8.62 1.50 4.78
N LEU A 62 -7.62 1.43 5.65
CA LEU A 62 -7.25 0.27 6.44
C LEU A 62 -7.13 0.70 7.91
N GLU A 63 -7.59 -0.10 8.86
CA GLU A 63 -7.32 0.15 10.29
C GLU A 63 -5.83 -0.03 10.59
N SER A 64 -5.24 0.83 11.43
CA SER A 64 -3.84 0.61 11.82
C SER A 64 -3.70 -0.75 12.51
N PRO A 65 -2.68 -1.56 12.15
CA PRO A 65 -2.38 -2.82 12.80
C PRO A 65 -1.88 -2.66 14.25
N PHE A 66 -1.58 -1.44 14.70
CA PHE A 66 -1.17 -1.14 16.07
C PHE A 66 -2.28 -0.45 16.88
N ASP A 67 -3.06 0.45 16.25
CA ASP A 67 -4.20 1.11 16.88
C ASP A 67 -5.44 1.08 15.97
N SER A 68 -6.40 0.20 16.28
CA SER A 68 -7.61 0.04 15.47
C SER A 68 -8.55 1.26 15.49
N SER A 69 -8.31 2.25 16.35
CA SER A 69 -9.06 3.52 16.31
C SER A 69 -8.56 4.46 15.21
N MET A 70 -7.38 4.21 14.65
CA MET A 70 -6.79 5.03 13.59
C MET A 70 -7.00 4.40 12.21
N ALA A 71 -7.36 5.25 11.25
CA ALA A 71 -7.50 4.88 9.85
C ALA A 71 -6.26 5.31 9.05
N LEU A 72 -5.77 4.39 8.21
CA LEU A 72 -4.71 4.58 7.25
C LEU A 72 -5.30 4.74 5.85
N PHE A 73 -5.01 5.85 5.18
CA PHE A 73 -5.43 6.07 3.80
C PHE A 73 -4.54 5.29 2.83
N LEU A 74 -5.16 4.55 1.92
CA LEU A 74 -4.50 3.80 0.87
C LEU A 74 -4.50 4.65 -0.41
N LEU A 75 -3.32 5.13 -0.81
CA LEU A 75 -3.15 6.06 -1.92
C LEU A 75 -2.28 5.44 -3.01
N TYR A 76 -2.61 5.72 -4.26
CA TYR A 76 -1.73 5.42 -5.38
C TYR A 76 -0.90 6.64 -5.74
N ASP A 77 0.38 6.42 -6.04
CA ASP A 77 1.22 7.45 -6.62
C ASP A 77 0.65 7.86 -7.98
N SER A 78 0.41 9.15 -8.17
CA SER A 78 -0.07 9.73 -9.41
C SER A 78 1.10 10.42 -10.10
N PRO A 79 1.49 10.01 -11.32
CA PRO A 79 2.53 10.74 -12.03
C PRO A 79 2.02 12.16 -12.27
N LEU A 80 2.74 13.15 -11.73
CA LEU A 80 2.53 14.56 -12.07
C LEU A 80 2.54 14.68 -13.60
N ASN A 81 1.39 14.99 -14.20
CA ASN A 81 1.30 15.34 -15.61
C ASN A 81 2.30 16.45 -15.91
N LYS A 82 3.42 16.12 -16.55
CA LYS A 82 4.35 17.12 -17.09
C LYS A 82 3.79 17.82 -18.35
N ASP A 83 2.63 17.37 -18.85
CA ASP A 83 2.08 17.77 -20.15
C ASP A 83 0.93 18.80 -20.09
N HIS A 84 0.68 19.46 -18.96
CA HIS A 84 -0.33 20.53 -18.93
C HIS A 84 0.13 21.87 -19.53
N SER A 85 1.39 21.98 -19.98
CA SER A 85 1.87 23.15 -20.72
C SER A 85 1.82 23.01 -22.25
N GLN A 86 1.41 21.86 -22.80
CA GLN A 86 1.22 21.68 -24.26
C GLN A 86 -0.25 21.49 -24.69
N GLN A 87 -1.20 21.41 -23.75
CA GLN A 87 -2.65 21.27 -24.07
C GLN A 87 -3.48 22.55 -23.88
N LEU A 88 -2.90 23.62 -23.33
CA LEU A 88 -3.50 24.95 -23.36
C LEU A 88 -2.78 25.73 -24.46
N GLY A 89 -3.30 25.69 -25.68
CA GLY A 89 -2.84 26.55 -26.76
C GLY A 89 -3.13 28.02 -26.46
N LEU A 90 -2.31 28.61 -25.59
CA LEU A 90 -2.13 30.05 -25.38
C LEU A 90 -0.65 30.38 -25.58
#